data_AF-A0A9E7C656-F1
#
_entry.id   AF-A0A9E7C656-F1
#
_cell.length_a   1.000
_cell.length_b   1.000
_cell.length_c   1.000
_cell.angle_alpha   90.00
_cell.angle_beta   90.00
_cell.angle_gamma   90.00
#
_symmetry.space_group_name_H-M   'P 1'
#
loop_
_entity.id
_entity.type
_entity.pdbx_description
1 polymer ?
#
loop_
_entity_poly.entity_id
_entity_poly.type
_entity_poly.pdbx_seq_one_letter_code
_entity_poly.pdbx_strand_id
1 'polypeptide(L)'
;MRVSGYIDGVIGDAVHGWAWDEDAPDRRLVLRAQVDGEVLARGRAAEPRSDLVRHGIGDGYHGFRIPLTRPLGPGEHRIAVVDVDSGSRLPLSNNWIAWASEGVPLPGVALVEDPQVDLADEPAASPMGLAGIADWVFAGAPAEVAELRGAHAVPHAVIDAYVEAIEGLYALGSDLRFTPIVAVLPDKLHVYPEHLPVGLGVEPANRIAARLVARLRDSQLAEVLDLLPVMADARAHGRVFTRTGAQPTWTGAFYAARAIAKALAVRGVALNPMPWNALDLGVYEPVADSLAEAPLAGRRPGEAVRRDLEPVLAPGMALTARPGRDVAPGARVLERAAGLDTPRLLVAGEPLTGRIGRLLAEHASTTLLLDTDRLDEDLVRAERPDVVVQILTDGGLLRRSGVR
;
A
#
# COMPACT_ATOMS: atom_id res chain seq x y z
N MET A 1 10.13 6.58 -17.56
CA MET A 1 10.88 5.45 -16.99
C MET A 1 10.94 4.37 -18.04
N ARG A 2 12.14 4.17 -18.59
CA ARG A 2 12.39 3.24 -19.68
C ARG A 2 13.31 2.14 -19.19
N VAL A 3 12.69 1.03 -18.76
CA VAL A 3 13.40 -0.13 -18.22
C VAL A 3 13.87 -1.03 -19.36
N SER A 4 15.16 -1.36 -19.34
CA SER A 4 15.79 -2.35 -20.22
C SER A 4 16.48 -3.41 -19.39
N GLY A 5 16.49 -4.66 -19.84
CA GLY A 5 17.09 -5.77 -19.10
C GLY A 5 16.69 -7.14 -19.63
N TYR A 6 17.30 -8.18 -19.07
CA TYR A 6 16.99 -9.57 -19.41
C TYR A 6 17.08 -10.47 -18.17
N ILE A 7 16.29 -11.54 -18.18
CA ILE A 7 16.44 -12.69 -17.28
C ILE A 7 17.45 -13.64 -17.95
N ASP A 8 18.57 -13.90 -17.29
CA ASP A 8 19.60 -14.81 -17.81
C ASP A 8 19.34 -16.26 -17.42
N GLY A 9 18.48 -16.50 -16.43
CA GLY A 9 18.03 -17.82 -16.04
C GLY A 9 18.23 -18.08 -14.55
N VAL A 10 18.45 -19.34 -14.19
CA VAL A 10 18.53 -19.80 -12.79
C VAL A 10 19.87 -20.46 -12.51
N ILE A 11 20.55 -20.03 -11.44
CA ILE A 11 21.79 -20.64 -10.96
C ILE A 11 21.62 -20.94 -9.47
N GLY A 12 21.75 -22.21 -9.11
CA GLY A 12 21.50 -22.69 -7.76
C GLY A 12 20.06 -22.45 -7.33
N ASP A 13 19.90 -21.59 -6.33
CA ASP A 13 18.63 -21.23 -5.72
C ASP A 13 18.20 -19.80 -6.10
N ALA A 14 18.55 -19.31 -7.30
CA ALA A 14 18.35 -17.91 -7.62
C ALA A 14 18.06 -17.64 -9.09
N VAL A 15 17.18 -16.66 -9.34
CA VAL A 15 17.01 -16.02 -10.65
C VAL A 15 18.08 -14.96 -10.83
N HIS A 16 18.74 -14.98 -11.97
CA HIS A 16 19.79 -14.03 -12.34
C HIS A 16 19.40 -13.24 -13.58
N GLY A 17 19.92 -12.02 -13.67
CA GLY A 17 19.77 -11.18 -14.84
C GLY A 17 20.34 -9.79 -14.62
N TRP A 18 19.85 -8.82 -15.38
CA TRP A 18 20.16 -7.41 -15.20
C TRP A 18 18.98 -6.53 -15.61
N ALA A 19 18.90 -5.34 -15.01
CA ALA A 19 17.90 -4.33 -15.36
C ALA A 19 18.39 -2.92 -15.03
N TRP A 20 18.12 -1.96 -15.91
CA TRP A 20 18.46 -0.56 -15.70
C TRP A 20 17.38 0.39 -16.24
N ASP A 21 17.32 1.59 -15.66
CA ASP A 21 16.48 2.69 -16.12
C ASP A 21 17.30 3.59 -17.05
N GLU A 22 16.97 3.60 -18.34
CA GLU A 22 17.66 4.44 -19.32
C GLU A 22 17.47 5.94 -19.04
N ASP A 23 16.33 6.31 -18.45
CA ASP A 23 16.00 7.71 -18.13
C ASP A 23 16.73 8.17 -16.86
N ALA A 24 17.19 7.24 -16.03
CA ALA A 24 17.90 7.51 -14.77
C ALA A 24 19.00 6.45 -14.51
N PRO A 25 20.17 6.53 -15.19
CA PRO A 25 21.22 5.49 -15.11
C PRO A 25 21.77 5.21 -13.72
N ASP A 26 21.69 6.18 -12.79
CA ASP A 26 22.13 5.98 -11.40
C ASP A 26 21.07 5.26 -10.53
N ARG A 27 19.83 5.12 -11.03
CA ARG A 27 18.75 4.45 -10.31
C ARG A 27 18.99 2.94 -10.31
N ARG A 28 18.82 2.34 -9.13
CA ARG A 28 18.88 0.90 -8.93
C ARG A 28 17.47 0.36 -8.82
N LEU A 29 17.04 -0.36 -9.84
CA LEU A 29 15.70 -0.93 -9.93
C LEU A 29 15.45 -1.95 -8.83
N VAL A 30 14.23 -1.96 -8.31
CA VAL A 30 13.77 -2.99 -7.38
C VAL A 30 12.90 -3.94 -8.19
N LEU A 31 13.36 -5.18 -8.29
CA LEU A 31 12.75 -6.19 -9.12
C LEU A 31 12.01 -7.22 -8.26
N ARG A 32 10.94 -7.79 -8.82
CA ARG A 32 10.20 -8.91 -8.25
C ARG A 32 10.20 -10.04 -9.25
N ALA A 33 10.55 -11.25 -8.80
CA ALA A 33 10.48 -12.44 -9.64
C ALA A 33 9.26 -13.30 -9.28
N GLN A 34 8.77 -14.08 -10.23
CA GLN A 34 7.73 -15.09 -10.05
C GLN A 34 8.17 -16.34 -10.81
N VAL A 35 8.01 -17.51 -10.20
CA VAL A 35 8.21 -18.80 -10.86
C VAL A 35 7.02 -19.73 -10.61
N ASP A 36 6.42 -20.28 -11.67
CA ASP A 36 5.23 -21.15 -11.62
C ASP A 36 4.04 -20.56 -10.85
N GLY A 37 3.82 -19.26 -10.98
CA GLY A 37 2.80 -18.55 -10.22
C GLY A 37 3.17 -18.23 -8.76
N GLU A 38 4.28 -18.75 -8.23
CA GLU A 38 4.80 -18.42 -6.91
C GLU A 38 5.61 -17.11 -6.99
N VAL A 39 5.09 -16.04 -6.38
CA VAL A 39 5.84 -14.78 -6.25
C VAL A 39 7.03 -15.03 -5.31
N LEU A 40 8.20 -14.58 -5.74
CA LEU A 40 9.46 -14.69 -5.03
C LEU A 40 9.85 -13.35 -4.40
N ALA A 41 10.91 -13.41 -3.57
CA ALA A 41 11.50 -12.26 -2.92
C ALA A 41 11.85 -11.11 -3.90
N ARG A 42 11.96 -9.89 -3.36
CA ARG A 42 12.47 -8.74 -4.12
C ARG A 42 14.00 -8.78 -4.20
N GLY A 43 14.55 -8.40 -5.34
CA GLY A 43 15.98 -8.17 -5.53
C GLY A 43 16.23 -6.77 -6.05
N ARG A 44 17.39 -6.20 -5.71
CA ARG A 44 17.82 -4.92 -6.27
C ARG A 44 18.79 -5.18 -7.41
N ALA A 45 18.59 -4.52 -8.54
CA ALA A 45 19.54 -4.52 -9.65
C ALA A 45 20.74 -3.64 -9.31
N ALA A 46 21.64 -4.17 -8.46
CA ALA A 46 22.80 -3.47 -7.89
C ALA A 46 24.08 -4.31 -7.89
N GLU A 47 24.05 -5.52 -8.45
CA GLU A 47 25.22 -6.39 -8.52
C GLU A 47 26.15 -5.98 -9.67
N PRO A 48 27.48 -6.02 -9.46
CA PRO A 48 28.46 -5.68 -10.49
C PRO A 48 28.49 -6.72 -11.60
N ARG A 49 28.52 -6.25 -12.84
CA ARG A 49 28.62 -7.08 -14.03
C ARG A 49 29.56 -6.48 -15.06
N SER A 50 30.66 -7.19 -15.32
CA SER A 50 31.71 -6.71 -16.22
C SER A 50 31.27 -6.60 -17.69
N ASP A 51 30.29 -7.42 -18.10
CA ASP A 51 29.68 -7.35 -19.43
C ASP A 51 28.84 -6.09 -19.62
N LEU A 52 28.15 -5.61 -18.58
CA LEU A 52 27.37 -4.37 -18.66
C LEU A 52 28.26 -3.14 -18.87
N VAL A 53 29.40 -3.08 -18.20
CA VAL A 53 30.42 -2.03 -18.42
C VAL A 53 30.90 -2.04 -19.87
N ARG A 54 31.20 -3.23 -20.42
CA ARG A 54 31.68 -3.38 -21.80
C ARG A 54 30.66 -2.93 -22.85
N HIS A 55 29.37 -3.04 -22.54
CA HIS A 55 28.29 -2.62 -23.43
C HIS A 55 27.78 -1.20 -23.15
N GLY A 56 28.43 -0.45 -22.25
CA GLY A 56 28.07 0.94 -21.93
C GLY A 56 26.73 1.08 -21.18
N ILE A 57 26.33 0.05 -20.42
CA ILE A 57 25.09 0.04 -19.64
C ILE A 57 25.39 0.60 -18.24
N GLY A 58 24.96 1.84 -18.01
CA GLY A 58 25.11 2.55 -16.75
C GLY A 58 26.55 2.52 -16.22
N ASP A 59 26.70 2.24 -14.93
CA ASP A 59 28.00 2.08 -14.26
C ASP A 59 28.44 0.60 -14.09
N GLY A 60 27.69 -0.33 -14.70
CA GLY A 60 27.92 -1.76 -14.58
C GLY A 60 27.34 -2.43 -13.33
N TYR A 61 26.70 -1.70 -12.43
CA TYR A 61 26.05 -2.23 -11.22
C TYR A 61 24.54 -2.37 -11.41
N HIS A 62 24.15 -3.06 -12.48
CA HIS A 62 22.74 -3.29 -12.83
C HIS A 62 22.39 -4.78 -12.90
N GLY A 63 23.27 -5.66 -12.45
CA GLY A 63 22.98 -7.08 -12.26
C GLY A 63 22.02 -7.31 -11.09
N PHE A 64 21.23 -8.37 -11.15
CA PHE A 64 20.43 -8.81 -10.01
C PHE A 64 20.58 -10.31 -9.78
N ARG A 65 20.35 -10.68 -8.52
CA ARG A 65 20.16 -12.04 -8.05
C ARG A 65 18.96 -12.05 -7.10
N ILE A 66 17.94 -12.82 -7.44
CA ILE A 66 16.72 -12.98 -6.63
C ILE A 66 16.63 -14.41 -6.13
N PRO A 67 16.70 -14.67 -4.81
CA PRO A 67 16.55 -16.01 -4.25
C PRO A 67 15.20 -16.64 -4.58
N LEU A 68 15.22 -17.91 -4.97
CA LEU A 68 14.10 -18.82 -5.03
C LEU A 68 13.79 -19.36 -3.63
N THR A 69 12.54 -19.66 -3.35
CA THR A 69 12.12 -20.35 -2.10
C THR A 69 12.56 -21.81 -2.08
N ARG A 70 12.77 -22.41 -3.25
CA ARG A 70 13.26 -23.78 -3.43
C ARG A 70 13.98 -23.93 -4.78
N PRO A 71 14.98 -24.84 -4.90
CA PRO A 71 15.58 -25.18 -6.18
C PRO A 71 14.57 -25.72 -7.19
N LEU A 72 14.81 -25.47 -8.48
CA LEU A 72 13.97 -26.02 -9.55
C LEU A 72 14.20 -27.53 -9.72
N GLY A 73 13.10 -28.27 -9.90
CA GLY A 73 13.14 -29.68 -10.28
C GLY A 73 13.08 -29.85 -11.80
N PRO A 74 13.21 -31.08 -12.33
CA PRO A 74 12.98 -31.31 -13.76
C PRO A 74 11.55 -30.96 -14.16
N GLY A 75 11.38 -30.22 -15.25
CA GLY A 75 10.10 -29.74 -15.74
C GLY A 75 10.20 -28.43 -16.52
N GLU A 76 9.09 -28.05 -17.15
CA GLU A 76 8.89 -26.69 -17.64
C GLU A 76 8.49 -25.78 -16.47
N HIS A 77 9.18 -24.65 -16.33
CA HIS A 77 8.95 -23.64 -15.32
C HIS A 77 8.66 -22.29 -15.97
N ARG A 78 7.57 -21.65 -15.54
CA ARG A 78 7.20 -20.31 -16.02
C ARG A 78 7.90 -19.27 -15.18
N ILE A 79 8.54 -18.28 -15.80
CA ILE A 79 9.30 -17.25 -15.08
C ILE A 79 8.90 -15.85 -15.53
N ALA A 80 8.79 -14.93 -14.58
CA ALA A 80 8.63 -13.51 -14.85
C ALA A 80 9.46 -12.68 -13.87
N VAL A 81 10.03 -11.58 -14.36
CA VAL A 81 10.66 -10.56 -13.50
C VAL A 81 10.10 -9.20 -13.90
N VAL A 82 9.67 -8.42 -12.92
CA VAL A 82 9.13 -7.08 -13.12
C VAL A 82 9.86 -6.04 -12.29
N ASP A 83 9.99 -4.82 -12.82
CA ASP A 83 10.29 -3.66 -12.00
C ASP A 83 9.07 -3.27 -11.14
N VAL A 84 9.32 -3.03 -9.85
CA VAL A 84 8.27 -2.75 -8.86
C VAL A 84 7.67 -1.36 -9.03
N ASP A 85 8.43 -0.39 -9.54
CA ASP A 85 7.97 1.00 -9.64
C ASP A 85 7.23 1.28 -10.95
N SER A 86 7.72 0.76 -12.09
CA SER A 86 7.10 0.94 -13.40
C SER A 86 6.16 -0.19 -13.83
N GLY A 87 6.25 -1.36 -13.20
CA GLY A 87 5.56 -2.58 -13.65
C GLY A 87 6.13 -3.16 -14.95
N SER A 88 7.24 -2.65 -15.46
CA SER A 88 7.87 -3.13 -16.70
C SER A 88 8.39 -4.56 -16.53
N ARG A 89 8.10 -5.43 -17.50
CA ARG A 89 8.54 -6.83 -17.53
C ARG A 89 9.90 -6.95 -18.20
N LEU A 90 10.77 -7.78 -17.63
CA LEU A 90 12.02 -8.16 -18.27
C LEU A 90 11.80 -9.41 -19.14
N PRO A 91 12.23 -9.40 -20.40
CA PRO A 91 12.22 -10.58 -21.25
C PRO A 91 13.22 -11.65 -20.77
N LEU A 92 12.92 -12.92 -21.04
CA LEU A 92 13.85 -14.03 -20.89
C LEU A 92 14.87 -14.01 -22.03
N SER A 93 16.16 -14.11 -21.68
CA SER A 93 17.24 -14.14 -22.66
C SER A 93 17.11 -15.37 -23.56
N ASN A 94 17.37 -15.21 -24.87
CA ASN A 94 17.36 -16.32 -25.82
C ASN A 94 18.41 -17.40 -25.50
N ASN A 95 19.43 -17.08 -24.71
CA ASN A 95 20.50 -17.98 -24.28
C ASN A 95 20.46 -18.19 -22.76
N TRP A 96 19.26 -18.26 -22.18
CA TRP A 96 19.11 -18.48 -20.74
C TRP A 96 19.74 -19.82 -20.31
N ILE A 97 20.11 -19.90 -19.02
CA ILE A 97 20.70 -21.10 -18.42
C ILE A 97 19.92 -21.57 -17.19
N ALA A 98 19.94 -22.87 -16.91
CA ALA A 98 19.48 -23.45 -15.66
C ALA A 98 20.57 -24.35 -15.08
N TRP A 99 21.25 -23.89 -14.04
CA TRP A 99 22.40 -24.54 -13.43
C TRP A 99 22.17 -24.79 -11.93
N ALA A 100 22.64 -25.92 -11.40
CA ALA A 100 22.55 -26.25 -9.98
C ALA A 100 23.61 -25.49 -9.17
N SER A 101 24.72 -25.18 -9.82
CA SER A 101 25.80 -24.31 -9.37
C SER A 101 26.58 -23.89 -10.62
N GLU A 102 27.49 -22.92 -10.51
CA GLU A 102 28.22 -22.39 -11.66
C GLU A 102 28.88 -23.51 -12.49
N GLY A 103 28.51 -23.61 -13.77
CA GLY A 103 29.01 -24.63 -14.70
C GLY A 103 28.37 -26.03 -14.59
N VAL A 104 27.39 -26.25 -13.70
CA VAL A 104 26.73 -27.55 -13.50
C VAL A 104 25.26 -27.46 -13.95
N PRO A 105 24.86 -28.02 -15.11
CA PRO A 105 23.48 -27.94 -15.59
C PRO A 105 22.45 -28.62 -14.68
N LEU A 106 21.23 -28.06 -14.61
CA LEU A 106 20.04 -28.72 -14.07
C LEU A 106 19.37 -29.52 -15.20
N PRO A 107 19.50 -30.86 -15.23
CA PRO A 107 18.97 -31.66 -16.32
C PRO A 107 17.43 -31.64 -16.32
N GLY A 108 16.85 -31.43 -17.49
CA GLY A 108 15.40 -31.49 -17.69
C GLY A 108 14.64 -30.25 -17.23
N VAL A 109 15.31 -29.14 -16.92
CA VAL A 109 14.67 -27.84 -16.66
C VAL A 109 14.51 -27.07 -17.97
N ALA A 110 13.30 -26.59 -18.24
CA ALA A 110 13.00 -25.64 -19.30
C ALA A 110 12.39 -24.38 -18.69
N LEU A 111 12.95 -23.20 -18.98
CA LEU A 111 12.35 -21.92 -18.59
C LEU A 111 11.55 -21.35 -19.76
N VAL A 112 10.34 -20.90 -19.47
CA VAL A 112 9.47 -20.17 -20.42
C VAL A 112 8.96 -18.90 -19.76
N GLU A 113 8.72 -17.84 -20.52
CA GLU A 113 8.16 -16.60 -19.97
C GLU A 113 6.73 -16.83 -19.45
N ASP A 114 6.41 -16.31 -18.27
CA ASP A 114 5.04 -16.35 -17.75
C ASP A 114 4.19 -15.21 -18.35
N PRO A 115 3.15 -15.52 -19.15
CA PRO A 115 2.25 -14.49 -19.67
C PRO A 115 1.38 -13.87 -18.57
N GLN A 116 1.12 -14.61 -17.49
CA GLN A 116 0.23 -14.24 -16.39
C GLN A 116 1.04 -13.88 -15.14
N VAL A 117 1.49 -12.64 -15.06
CA VAL A 117 2.10 -12.13 -13.83
C VAL A 117 0.99 -11.76 -12.86
N ASP A 118 0.71 -12.62 -11.89
CA ASP A 118 -0.18 -12.29 -10.78
C ASP A 118 0.60 -11.45 -9.77
N LEU A 119 0.65 -10.13 -10.03
CA LEU A 119 1.25 -9.13 -9.14
C LEU A 119 0.35 -8.82 -7.93
N ALA A 120 -0.43 -9.79 -7.46
CA ALA A 120 -0.78 -9.77 -6.05
C ALA A 120 0.53 -9.57 -5.27
N ASP A 121 0.55 -8.61 -4.34
CA ASP A 121 1.71 -8.43 -3.50
C ASP A 121 2.18 -9.78 -2.95
N GLU A 122 3.51 -9.97 -2.85
CA GLU A 122 4.05 -10.96 -1.92
C GLU A 122 3.16 -10.97 -0.67
N PRO A 123 2.87 -12.13 -0.06
CA PRO A 123 2.44 -12.10 1.32
C PRO A 123 3.55 -11.36 2.08
N ALA A 124 3.31 -10.08 2.37
CA ALA A 124 4.23 -9.22 3.11
C ALA A 124 4.79 -10.08 4.24
N ALA A 125 6.12 -10.20 4.32
CA ALA A 125 6.84 -11.02 5.31
C ALA A 125 5.93 -11.28 6.52
N SER A 126 5.40 -12.52 6.64
CA SER A 126 4.14 -12.81 7.36
C SER A 126 3.89 -11.78 8.45
N PRO A 127 2.88 -10.90 8.29
CA PRO A 127 2.88 -9.57 8.91
C PRO A 127 3.29 -9.68 10.37
N MET A 128 4.52 -9.31 10.69
CA MET A 128 4.97 -9.40 12.07
C MET A 128 4.14 -8.38 12.86
N GLY A 129 3.46 -8.86 13.88
CA GLY A 129 2.70 -8.02 14.79
C GLY A 129 3.46 -7.80 16.09
N LEU A 130 3.15 -6.71 16.78
CA LEU A 130 3.54 -6.51 18.16
C LEU A 130 2.40 -6.91 19.08
N ALA A 131 2.64 -7.86 19.98
CA ALA A 131 1.67 -8.20 21.00
C ALA A 131 1.61 -7.10 22.08
N GLY A 132 0.45 -6.48 22.21
CA GLY A 132 0.10 -5.57 23.29
C GLY A 132 -0.53 -6.27 24.49
N ILE A 133 -1.05 -5.47 25.42
CA ILE A 133 -1.79 -5.96 26.57
C ILE A 133 -3.24 -6.31 26.18
N ALA A 134 -3.91 -7.17 26.95
CA ALA A 134 -5.32 -7.52 26.76
C ALA A 134 -5.69 -7.99 25.32
N ASP A 135 -4.80 -8.78 24.71
CA ASP A 135 -4.92 -9.35 23.36
C ASP A 135 -4.94 -8.33 22.21
N TRP A 136 -4.49 -7.09 22.46
CA TRP A 136 -4.24 -6.14 21.39
C TRP A 136 -3.02 -6.57 20.57
N VAL A 137 -3.11 -6.40 19.27
CA VAL A 137 -2.03 -6.70 18.32
C VAL A 137 -1.82 -5.49 17.44
N PHE A 138 -0.62 -4.96 17.35
CA PHE A 138 -0.31 -3.81 16.50
C PHE A 138 0.44 -4.26 15.26
N ALA A 139 0.12 -3.68 14.11
CA ALA A 139 0.82 -3.97 12.86
C ALA A 139 2.22 -3.36 12.87
N GLY A 140 3.19 -4.06 12.26
CA GLY A 140 4.55 -3.60 12.05
C GLY A 140 5.58 -4.46 12.78
N ALA A 141 6.71 -4.68 12.12
CA ALA A 141 7.81 -5.41 12.74
C ALA A 141 8.37 -4.62 13.94
N PRO A 142 8.99 -5.27 14.94
CA PRO A 142 9.54 -4.59 16.11
C PRO A 142 10.50 -3.44 15.81
N ALA A 143 11.25 -3.52 14.69
CA ALA A 143 12.11 -2.45 14.23
C ALA A 143 11.31 -1.21 13.80
N GLU A 144 10.22 -1.42 13.04
CA GLU A 144 9.33 -0.35 12.55
C GLU A 144 8.53 0.28 13.69
N VAL A 145 8.21 -0.48 14.74
CA VAL A 145 7.45 0.01 15.90
C VAL A 145 8.07 1.25 16.54
N ALA A 146 9.41 1.37 16.56
CA ALA A 146 10.08 2.54 17.11
C ALA A 146 9.73 3.80 16.31
N GLU A 147 9.79 3.71 14.98
CA GLU A 147 9.49 4.80 14.06
C GLU A 147 8.00 5.14 14.06
N LEU A 148 7.16 4.10 13.98
CA LEU A 148 5.70 4.26 14.01
C LEU A 148 5.27 4.96 15.30
N ARG A 149 5.88 4.65 16.45
CA ARG A 149 5.61 5.34 17.73
C ARG A 149 6.11 6.78 17.78
N GLY A 150 6.91 7.23 16.81
CA GLY A 150 7.55 8.54 16.83
C GLY A 150 8.76 8.63 17.76
N ALA A 151 9.44 7.51 18.04
CA ALA A 151 10.63 7.50 18.90
C ALA A 151 11.80 8.31 18.30
N HIS A 152 11.82 8.44 16.98
CA HIS A 152 12.77 9.28 16.25
C HIS A 152 12.00 10.32 15.42
N ALA A 153 12.59 11.51 15.29
CA ALA A 153 12.03 12.53 14.42
C ALA A 153 12.23 12.13 12.94
N VAL A 154 11.18 12.32 12.14
CA VAL A 154 11.25 12.10 10.69
C VAL A 154 12.19 13.15 10.05
N PRO A 155 13.15 12.74 9.19
CA PRO A 155 14.04 13.67 8.51
C PRO A 155 13.28 14.74 7.71
N HIS A 156 13.74 16.00 7.76
CA HIS A 156 13.08 17.10 7.05
C HIS A 156 12.96 16.86 5.54
N ALA A 157 13.98 16.27 4.91
CA ALA A 157 13.95 15.96 3.47
C ALA A 157 12.80 15.01 3.09
N VAL A 158 12.44 14.06 3.96
CA VAL A 158 11.29 13.16 3.75
C VAL A 158 10.00 13.96 3.81
N ILE A 159 9.88 14.87 4.80
CA ILE A 159 8.71 15.73 4.94
C ILE A 159 8.58 16.67 3.74
N ASP A 160 9.67 17.28 3.29
CA ASP A 160 9.67 18.22 2.17
C ASP A 160 9.28 17.53 0.86
N ALA A 161 9.73 16.28 0.63
CA ALA A 161 9.31 15.49 -0.54
C ALA A 161 7.79 15.21 -0.54
N TYR A 162 7.21 14.92 0.63
CA TYR A 162 5.76 14.73 0.74
C TYR A 162 4.98 16.04 0.61
N VAL A 163 5.52 17.16 1.12
CA VAL A 163 4.94 18.50 0.91
C VAL A 163 4.88 18.80 -0.58
N GLU A 164 5.98 18.60 -1.31
CA GLU A 164 6.05 18.80 -2.76
C GLU A 164 5.03 17.92 -3.51
N ALA A 165 4.93 16.63 -3.16
CA ALA A 165 3.96 15.72 -3.77
C ALA A 165 2.51 16.14 -3.50
N ILE A 166 2.20 16.59 -2.28
CA ILE A 166 0.86 17.05 -1.90
C ILE A 166 0.53 18.36 -2.64
N GLU A 167 1.45 19.31 -2.67
CA GLU A 167 1.28 20.57 -3.41
C GLU A 167 1.09 20.33 -4.92
N GLY A 168 1.84 19.37 -5.49
CA GLY A 168 1.68 18.92 -6.87
C GLY A 168 0.28 18.39 -7.16
N LEU A 169 -0.30 17.57 -6.27
CA LEU A 169 -1.68 17.08 -6.42
C LEU A 169 -2.70 18.22 -6.39
N TYR A 170 -2.52 19.22 -5.54
CA TYR A 170 -3.40 20.40 -5.46
C TYR A 170 -3.28 21.30 -6.70
N ALA A 171 -2.07 21.47 -7.23
CA ALA A 171 -1.85 22.15 -8.50
C ALA A 171 -2.53 21.40 -9.67
N LEU A 172 -2.35 20.07 -9.74
CA LEU A 172 -3.00 19.23 -10.73
C LEU A 172 -4.54 19.31 -10.64
N GLY A 173 -5.09 19.38 -9.42
CA GLY A 173 -6.51 19.60 -9.17
C GLY A 173 -7.02 20.90 -9.78
N SER A 174 -6.24 21.97 -9.66
CA SER A 174 -6.55 23.27 -10.27
C SER A 174 -6.54 23.19 -11.80
N ASP A 175 -5.54 22.52 -12.38
CA ASP A 175 -5.37 22.39 -13.83
C ASP A 175 -6.45 21.52 -14.47
N LEU A 176 -6.77 20.40 -13.83
CA LEU A 176 -7.75 19.41 -14.32
C LEU A 176 -9.17 19.65 -13.82
N ARG A 177 -9.37 20.66 -12.96
CA ARG A 177 -10.66 21.05 -12.34
C ARG A 177 -11.31 19.93 -11.52
N PHE A 178 -10.53 19.28 -10.66
CA PHE A 178 -11.05 18.41 -9.61
C PHE A 178 -10.69 18.97 -8.23
N THR A 179 -11.42 18.54 -7.20
CA THR A 179 -11.13 18.92 -5.81
C THR A 179 -10.27 17.86 -5.13
N PRO A 180 -8.99 18.14 -4.78
CA PRO A 180 -8.16 17.21 -4.04
C PRO A 180 -8.42 17.29 -2.54
N ILE A 181 -8.28 16.14 -1.88
CA ILE A 181 -8.11 16.06 -0.44
C ILE A 181 -7.12 14.94 -0.09
N VAL A 182 -6.16 15.26 0.77
CA VAL A 182 -5.21 14.29 1.33
C VAL A 182 -5.54 14.11 2.80
N ALA A 183 -5.80 12.88 3.22
CA ALA A 183 -6.07 12.53 4.60
C ALA A 183 -5.05 11.49 5.08
N VAL A 184 -4.57 11.62 6.31
CA VAL A 184 -3.66 10.65 6.92
C VAL A 184 -4.39 9.92 8.05
N LEU A 185 -4.62 8.63 7.85
CA LEU A 185 -5.15 7.72 8.87
C LEU A 185 -4.02 7.37 9.86
N PRO A 186 -4.22 7.56 11.18
CA PRO A 186 -3.23 7.17 12.17
C PRO A 186 -3.05 5.65 12.22
N ASP A 187 -1.84 5.22 12.56
CA ASP A 187 -1.63 3.84 13.01
C ASP A 187 -2.36 3.57 14.32
N LYS A 188 -2.82 2.33 14.48
CA LYS A 188 -3.60 1.87 15.65
C LYS A 188 -2.92 2.17 16.98
N LEU A 189 -1.59 2.16 17.03
CA LEU A 189 -0.81 2.45 18.24
C LEU A 189 -0.95 3.89 18.74
N HIS A 190 -1.25 4.86 17.85
CA HIS A 190 -1.47 6.26 18.25
C HIS A 190 -2.89 6.48 18.76
N VAL A 191 -3.83 5.64 18.33
CA VAL A 191 -5.22 5.70 18.78
C VAL A 191 -5.41 4.94 20.10
N TYR A 192 -4.66 3.86 20.32
CA TYR A 192 -4.73 2.99 21.49
C TYR A 192 -3.37 2.79 22.18
N PRO A 193 -2.65 3.87 22.54
CA PRO A 193 -1.33 3.75 23.15
C PRO A 193 -1.35 3.06 24.51
N GLU A 194 -2.47 3.13 25.24
CA GLU A 194 -2.66 2.44 26.52
C GLU A 194 -2.64 0.92 26.41
N HIS A 195 -2.76 0.38 25.19
CA HIS A 195 -2.72 -1.06 24.93
C HIS A 195 -1.38 -1.57 24.42
N LEU A 196 -0.39 -0.68 24.24
CA LEU A 196 0.98 -1.07 23.94
C LEU A 196 1.61 -1.88 25.09
N PRO A 197 2.66 -2.68 24.83
CA PRO A 197 3.38 -3.35 25.90
C PRO A 197 3.95 -2.35 26.91
N VAL A 198 4.04 -2.76 28.17
CA VAL A 198 4.51 -1.91 29.26
C VAL A 198 5.90 -1.33 28.94
N GLY A 199 6.06 -0.03 29.13
CA GLY A 199 7.29 0.71 28.82
C GLY A 199 7.37 1.26 27.39
N LEU A 200 6.40 0.95 26.52
CA LEU A 200 6.29 1.56 25.19
C LEU A 200 5.24 2.69 25.21
N GLY A 201 5.69 3.94 25.07
CA GLY A 201 4.85 5.13 24.87
C GLY A 201 4.89 5.66 23.43
N VAL A 202 3.94 6.51 23.04
CA VAL A 202 3.94 7.17 21.72
C VAL A 202 4.36 8.63 21.86
N GLU A 203 4.92 9.20 20.80
CA GLU A 203 5.19 10.63 20.67
C GLU A 203 4.41 11.18 19.46
N PRO A 204 3.14 11.60 19.66
CA PRO A 204 2.29 12.03 18.55
C PRO A 204 2.83 13.25 17.81
N ALA A 205 3.62 14.11 18.46
CA ALA A 205 4.22 15.28 17.82
C ALA A 205 5.29 14.91 16.77
N ASN A 206 5.89 13.72 16.89
CA ASN A 206 6.87 13.19 15.95
C ASN A 206 6.23 12.40 14.79
N ARG A 207 4.91 12.20 14.79
CA ARG A 207 4.20 11.57 13.67
C ARG A 207 4.44 12.34 12.38
N ILE A 208 4.65 11.60 11.29
CA ILE A 208 4.79 12.19 9.96
C ILE A 208 3.59 13.07 9.61
N ALA A 209 2.36 12.63 9.92
CA ALA A 209 1.15 13.44 9.74
C ALA A 209 1.22 14.80 10.47
N ALA A 210 1.65 14.81 11.73
CA ALA A 210 1.75 16.04 12.52
C ALA A 210 2.80 17.01 11.94
N ARG A 211 3.92 16.47 11.42
CA ARG A 211 4.96 17.25 10.73
C ARG A 211 4.45 17.83 9.40
N LEU A 212 3.70 17.05 8.63
CA LEU A 212 3.08 17.51 7.38
C LEU A 212 2.06 18.62 7.65
N VAL A 213 1.16 18.44 8.61
CA VAL A 213 0.20 19.49 9.03
C VAL A 213 0.93 20.77 9.44
N ALA A 214 2.02 20.65 10.21
CA ALA A 214 2.79 21.81 10.63
C ALA A 214 3.48 22.53 9.45
N ARG A 215 4.03 21.78 8.49
CA ARG A 215 4.72 22.35 7.32
C ARG A 215 3.76 22.96 6.31
N LEU A 216 2.58 22.39 6.13
CA LEU A 216 1.55 22.86 5.22
C LEU A 216 0.65 23.94 5.82
N ARG A 217 0.76 24.22 7.13
CA ARG A 217 -0.07 25.25 7.81
C ARG A 217 0.01 26.63 7.15
N ASP A 218 1.21 27.01 6.71
CA ASP A 218 1.45 28.30 6.08
C ASP A 218 1.33 28.24 4.54
N SER A 219 1.16 27.03 3.97
CA SER A 219 0.94 26.86 2.54
C SER A 219 -0.42 27.45 2.16
N GLN A 220 -0.44 28.24 1.09
CA GLN A 220 -1.68 28.76 0.50
C GLN A 220 -2.24 27.82 -0.56
N LEU A 221 -1.51 26.74 -0.89
CA LEU A 221 -1.83 25.84 -2.00
C LEU A 221 -2.49 24.55 -1.52
N ALA A 222 -1.99 23.96 -0.43
CA ALA A 222 -2.41 22.62 -0.02
C ALA A 222 -2.56 22.47 1.49
N GLU A 223 -3.44 21.56 1.89
CA GLU A 223 -3.59 21.11 3.27
C GLU A 223 -3.68 19.59 3.35
N VAL A 224 -3.40 19.06 4.53
CA VAL A 224 -3.53 17.64 4.86
C VAL A 224 -4.43 17.47 6.08
N LEU A 225 -5.36 16.52 6.00
CA LEU A 225 -6.27 16.19 7.08
C LEU A 225 -5.69 15.07 7.95
N ASP A 226 -5.13 15.42 9.11
CA ASP A 226 -4.75 14.40 10.12
C ASP A 226 -6.01 13.85 10.79
N LEU A 227 -6.25 12.55 10.64
CA LEU A 227 -7.41 11.88 11.18
C LEU A 227 -7.21 11.43 12.64
N LEU A 228 -6.04 11.61 13.26
CA LEU A 228 -5.83 11.18 14.65
C LEU A 228 -6.85 11.78 15.63
N PRO A 229 -7.13 13.10 15.64
CA PRO A 229 -8.13 13.67 16.56
C PRO A 229 -9.51 13.06 16.32
N VAL A 230 -9.89 12.87 15.05
CA VAL A 230 -11.18 12.27 14.65
C VAL A 230 -11.30 10.84 15.18
N MET A 231 -10.25 10.03 14.99
CA MET A 231 -10.23 8.64 15.44
C MET A 231 -10.22 8.55 16.97
N ALA A 232 -9.52 9.44 17.66
CA ALA A 232 -9.48 9.50 19.12
C ALA A 232 -10.86 9.85 19.71
N ASP A 233 -11.53 10.89 19.19
CA ASP A 233 -12.87 11.29 19.64
C ASP A 233 -13.91 10.20 19.35
N ALA A 234 -13.81 9.55 18.19
CA ALA A 234 -14.72 8.49 17.77
C ALA A 234 -14.69 7.26 18.68
N ARG A 235 -13.65 7.08 19.51
CA ARG A 235 -13.59 6.03 20.54
C ARG A 235 -14.76 6.09 21.53
N ALA A 236 -15.37 7.27 21.72
CA ALA A 236 -16.56 7.42 22.56
C ALA A 236 -17.79 6.66 22.02
N HIS A 237 -17.77 6.29 20.74
CA HIS A 237 -18.88 5.59 20.07
C HIS A 237 -18.61 4.10 19.85
N GLY A 238 -17.45 3.60 20.29
CA GLY A 238 -17.05 2.21 20.15
C GLY A 238 -15.59 2.07 19.76
N ARG A 239 -15.16 0.83 19.54
CA ARG A 239 -13.81 0.56 19.02
C ARG A 239 -13.70 1.07 17.59
N VAL A 240 -12.73 1.94 17.31
CA VAL A 240 -12.42 2.45 15.96
C VAL A 240 -11.38 1.60 15.24
N PHE A 241 -10.69 0.73 15.98
CA PHE A 241 -9.94 -0.42 15.48
C PHE A 241 -10.28 -1.63 16.34
N THR A 242 -10.29 -2.83 15.76
CA THR A 242 -10.39 -4.06 16.55
C THR A 242 -9.05 -4.36 17.24
N ARG A 243 -9.08 -5.23 18.24
CA ARG A 243 -7.86 -5.62 18.97
C ARG A 243 -6.87 -6.29 18.04
N THR A 244 -7.35 -7.16 17.15
CA THR A 244 -6.51 -8.00 16.30
C THR A 244 -6.43 -7.53 14.84
N GLY A 245 -7.37 -6.75 14.33
CA GLY A 245 -7.36 -6.25 12.94
C GLY A 245 -6.42 -5.06 12.73
N ALA A 246 -5.90 -4.93 11.51
CA ALA A 246 -5.10 -3.80 11.05
C ALA A 246 -5.94 -2.63 10.52
N GLN A 247 -7.16 -2.91 10.03
CA GLN A 247 -8.09 -1.95 9.46
C GLN A 247 -8.91 -1.22 10.53
N PRO A 248 -9.35 0.02 10.25
CA PRO A 248 -10.39 0.66 11.04
C PRO A 248 -11.66 -0.18 11.07
N THR A 249 -12.36 -0.18 12.20
CA THR A 249 -13.72 -0.73 12.26
C THR A 249 -14.67 0.06 11.35
N TRP A 250 -15.88 -0.44 11.09
CA TRP A 250 -16.93 0.37 10.46
C TRP A 250 -17.23 1.66 11.24
N THR A 251 -17.07 1.64 12.57
CA THR A 251 -17.15 2.85 13.40
C THR A 251 -16.03 3.82 13.05
N GLY A 252 -14.78 3.38 13.07
CA GLY A 252 -13.63 4.23 12.72
C GLY A 252 -13.71 4.76 11.29
N ALA A 253 -14.03 3.89 10.34
CA ALA A 253 -14.20 4.23 8.93
C ALA A 253 -15.31 5.26 8.71
N PHE A 254 -16.43 5.14 9.44
CA PHE A 254 -17.53 6.11 9.37
C PHE A 254 -17.10 7.51 9.79
N TYR A 255 -16.43 7.64 10.94
CA TYR A 255 -16.00 8.96 11.42
C TYR A 255 -14.90 9.55 10.53
N ALA A 256 -13.98 8.72 10.02
CA ALA A 256 -12.98 9.14 9.03
C ALA A 256 -13.63 9.63 7.72
N ALA A 257 -14.54 8.85 7.13
CA ALA A 257 -15.26 9.23 5.92
C ALA A 257 -16.06 10.52 6.11
N ARG A 258 -16.73 10.67 7.26
CA ARG A 258 -17.47 11.88 7.61
C ARG A 258 -16.55 13.11 7.75
N ALA A 259 -15.35 12.95 8.30
CA ALA A 259 -14.39 14.04 8.40
C ALA A 259 -13.90 14.49 7.01
N ILE A 260 -13.59 13.54 6.12
CA ILE A 260 -13.25 13.83 4.72
C ILE A 260 -14.41 14.53 4.01
N ALA A 261 -15.63 13.99 4.11
CA ALA A 261 -16.82 14.61 3.51
C ALA A 261 -17.07 16.04 4.03
N LYS A 262 -16.83 16.29 5.32
CA LYS A 262 -16.92 17.64 5.90
C LYS A 262 -15.85 18.58 5.34
N ALA A 263 -14.61 18.12 5.20
CA ALA A 263 -13.52 18.91 4.64
C ALA A 263 -13.75 19.23 3.14
N LEU A 264 -14.38 18.32 2.40
CA LEU A 264 -14.84 18.54 1.02
C LEU A 264 -16.00 19.55 0.96
N ALA A 265 -16.94 19.50 1.91
CA ALA A 265 -18.04 20.46 1.95
C ALA A 265 -17.56 21.91 2.15
N VAL A 266 -16.50 22.13 2.94
CA VAL A 266 -15.85 23.44 3.09
C VAL A 266 -15.30 23.96 1.74
N ARG A 267 -14.95 23.06 0.82
CA ARG A 267 -14.47 23.36 -0.53
C ARG A 267 -15.58 23.42 -1.59
N GLY A 268 -16.86 23.37 -1.17
CA GLY A 268 -18.00 23.44 -2.07
C GLY A 268 -18.47 22.10 -2.66
N VAL A 269 -17.90 20.97 -2.21
CA VAL A 269 -18.31 19.63 -2.65
C VAL A 269 -19.16 18.95 -1.58
N ALA A 270 -20.46 18.81 -1.83
CA ALA A 270 -21.39 18.23 -0.87
C ALA A 270 -21.53 16.70 -1.04
N LEU A 271 -20.87 15.94 -0.16
CA LEU A 271 -21.02 14.48 -0.04
C LEU A 271 -22.05 14.04 1.01
N ASN A 272 -22.88 14.94 1.57
CA ASN A 272 -24.03 14.65 2.46
C ASN A 272 -23.95 13.32 3.26
N PRO A 273 -22.95 13.16 4.16
CA PRO A 273 -22.67 11.88 4.80
C PRO A 273 -23.87 11.40 5.62
N MET A 274 -24.12 10.09 5.60
CA MET A 274 -25.26 9.51 6.32
C MET A 274 -25.13 9.74 7.84
N PRO A 275 -26.26 9.85 8.57
CA PRO A 275 -26.21 9.94 10.03
C PRO A 275 -25.79 8.58 10.63
N TRP A 276 -25.21 8.60 11.84
CA TRP A 276 -24.68 7.40 12.50
C TRP A 276 -25.70 6.26 12.62
N ASN A 277 -26.96 6.60 12.93
CA ASN A 277 -28.05 5.63 13.08
C ASN A 277 -28.52 5.01 11.76
N ALA A 278 -28.05 5.49 10.61
CA ALA A 278 -28.33 4.89 9.32
C ALA A 278 -27.33 3.81 8.93
N LEU A 279 -26.21 3.66 9.67
CA LEU A 279 -25.24 2.60 9.43
C LEU A 279 -25.82 1.26 9.92
N ASP A 280 -26.25 0.41 8.99
CA ASP A 280 -26.83 -0.89 9.30
C ASP A 280 -25.74 -1.95 9.50
N LEU A 281 -25.45 -2.22 10.78
CA LEU A 281 -24.44 -3.16 11.23
C LEU A 281 -25.10 -4.49 11.61
N GLY A 282 -24.88 -5.50 10.79
CA GLY A 282 -25.52 -6.81 10.89
C GLY A 282 -24.80 -7.78 11.82
N VAL A 283 -24.71 -9.04 11.38
CA VAL A 283 -24.12 -10.14 12.16
C VAL A 283 -22.63 -9.91 12.36
N TYR A 284 -22.14 -10.31 13.53
CA TYR A 284 -20.72 -10.26 13.86
C TYR A 284 -19.99 -11.43 13.22
N GLU A 285 -18.97 -11.13 12.41
CA GLU A 285 -18.11 -12.11 11.75
C GLU A 285 -16.65 -11.96 12.21
N PRO A 286 -15.82 -13.01 12.08
CA PRO A 286 -14.40 -12.90 12.35
C PRO A 286 -13.73 -11.82 11.49
N VAL A 287 -12.90 -10.99 12.13
CA VAL A 287 -12.15 -9.93 11.45
C VAL A 287 -11.26 -10.54 10.37
N ALA A 288 -11.49 -10.15 9.11
CA ALA A 288 -10.82 -10.74 7.95
C ALA A 288 -9.31 -10.42 7.90
N ASP A 289 -8.92 -9.24 8.34
CA ASP A 289 -7.55 -8.72 8.39
C ASP A 289 -6.88 -8.94 9.76
N SER A 290 -7.33 -9.96 10.50
CA SER A 290 -6.81 -10.26 11.83
C SER A 290 -5.33 -10.66 11.80
N LEU A 291 -4.55 -10.05 12.69
CA LEU A 291 -3.15 -10.38 12.99
C LEU A 291 -3.01 -11.37 14.14
N ALA A 292 -4.11 -11.92 14.66
CA ALA A 292 -4.09 -12.85 15.80
C ALA A 292 -3.27 -14.12 15.53
N GLU A 293 -3.24 -14.57 14.28
CA GLU A 293 -2.51 -15.75 13.83
C GLU A 293 -1.12 -15.44 13.26
N ALA A 294 -0.74 -14.17 13.22
CA ALA A 294 0.54 -13.75 12.68
C ALA A 294 1.69 -13.98 13.68
N PRO A 295 2.96 -14.02 13.23
CA PRO A 295 4.09 -14.04 14.15
C PRO A 295 4.10 -12.78 15.03
N LEU A 296 3.93 -12.94 16.35
CA LEU A 296 3.84 -11.82 17.29
C LEU A 296 5.10 -11.67 18.14
N ALA A 297 5.75 -10.51 18.03
CA ALA A 297 6.81 -10.13 18.94
C ALA A 297 6.24 -9.83 20.33
N GLY A 298 6.94 -10.31 21.37
CA GLY A 298 6.55 -10.13 22.77
C GLY A 298 5.60 -11.20 23.32
N ARG A 299 5.16 -12.18 22.50
CA ARG A 299 4.40 -13.37 22.94
C ARG A 299 5.26 -14.63 22.89
N ARG A 300 4.91 -15.62 23.70
CA ARG A 300 5.55 -16.95 23.65
C ARG A 300 4.99 -17.76 22.47
N PRO A 301 5.82 -18.58 21.79
CA PRO A 301 5.32 -19.52 20.79
C PRO A 301 4.20 -20.42 21.37
N GLY A 302 3.05 -20.48 20.68
CA GLY A 302 1.88 -21.27 21.08
C GLY A 302 0.86 -20.54 21.96
N GLU A 303 1.12 -19.28 22.36
CA GLU A 303 0.15 -18.47 23.10
C GLU A 303 -0.88 -17.86 22.13
N ALA A 304 -2.08 -18.43 22.09
CA ALA A 304 -3.11 -18.01 21.14
C ALA A 304 -3.71 -16.64 21.49
N VAL A 305 -3.79 -15.76 20.49
CA VAL A 305 -4.58 -14.54 20.56
C VAL A 305 -5.96 -14.82 19.99
N ARG A 306 -7.02 -14.44 20.72
CA ARG A 306 -8.38 -14.63 20.23
C ARG A 306 -8.68 -13.60 19.15
N ARG A 307 -8.93 -14.08 17.93
CA ARG A 307 -9.45 -13.28 16.80
C ARG A 307 -10.71 -12.52 17.22
N ASP A 308 -10.72 -11.21 16.99
CA ASP A 308 -11.89 -10.37 17.24
C ASP A 308 -13.00 -10.65 16.23
N LEU A 309 -14.23 -10.31 16.62
CA LEU A 309 -15.39 -10.27 15.74
C LEU A 309 -15.81 -8.81 15.52
N GLU A 310 -16.38 -8.54 14.36
CA GLU A 310 -16.89 -7.22 13.98
C GLU A 310 -18.21 -7.37 13.19
N PRO A 311 -19.21 -6.47 13.37
CA PRO A 311 -20.40 -6.52 12.55
C PRO A 311 -20.08 -6.30 11.07
N VAL A 312 -20.75 -7.06 10.21
CA VAL A 312 -20.72 -6.82 8.78
C VAL A 312 -21.62 -5.63 8.45
N LEU A 313 -21.15 -4.72 7.61
CA LEU A 313 -22.02 -3.70 7.02
C LEU A 313 -23.06 -4.42 6.15
N ALA A 314 -24.33 -4.29 6.51
CA ALA A 314 -25.42 -4.87 5.74
C ALA A 314 -25.36 -4.38 4.28
N PRO A 315 -25.90 -5.12 3.31
CA PRO A 315 -26.05 -4.67 1.93
C PRO A 315 -27.14 -3.58 1.85
N GLY A 316 -26.90 -2.47 2.53
CA GLY A 316 -27.71 -1.28 2.57
C GLY A 316 -27.00 -0.20 1.78
N MET A 317 -27.05 -0.30 0.46
CA MET A 317 -27.11 0.79 -0.52
C MET A 317 -26.97 0.21 -1.93
N ALA A 318 -27.59 0.88 -2.91
CA ALA A 318 -27.63 0.46 -4.30
C ALA A 318 -26.30 0.70 -5.03
N LEU A 319 -25.19 0.25 -4.44
CA LEU A 319 -23.88 0.23 -5.06
C LEU A 319 -23.69 -1.09 -5.80
N THR A 320 -23.57 -1.01 -7.12
CA THR A 320 -23.07 -2.12 -7.93
C THR A 320 -21.56 -2.00 -8.02
N ALA A 321 -20.86 -3.03 -7.54
CA ALA A 321 -19.41 -3.11 -7.64
C ALA A 321 -19.04 -3.92 -8.89
N ARG A 322 -18.11 -3.39 -9.70
CA ARG A 322 -17.47 -4.13 -10.79
C ARG A 322 -15.94 -4.04 -10.69
N PRO A 323 -15.20 -5.07 -11.12
CA PRO A 323 -13.76 -4.95 -11.25
C PRO A 323 -13.40 -3.81 -12.22
N GLY A 324 -12.43 -2.98 -11.86
CA GLY A 324 -11.84 -1.94 -12.71
C GLY A 324 -10.51 -2.38 -13.32
N ARG A 325 -10.39 -3.66 -13.72
CA ARG A 325 -9.13 -4.25 -14.22
C ARG A 325 -8.63 -3.61 -15.51
N ASP A 326 -9.55 -3.05 -16.29
CA ASP A 326 -9.32 -2.22 -17.47
C ASP A 326 -8.71 -0.85 -17.13
N VAL A 327 -8.83 -0.42 -15.87
CA VAL A 327 -8.38 0.88 -15.37
C VAL A 327 -7.04 0.76 -14.65
N ALA A 328 -6.96 -0.09 -13.62
CA ALA A 328 -5.72 -0.37 -12.89
C ALA A 328 -5.80 -1.73 -12.18
N PRO A 329 -4.66 -2.41 -11.95
CA PRO A 329 -4.62 -3.65 -11.16
C PRO A 329 -5.25 -3.44 -9.77
N GLY A 330 -6.15 -4.34 -9.36
CA GLY A 330 -6.84 -4.27 -8.06
C GLY A 330 -7.92 -3.19 -7.93
N ALA A 331 -8.10 -2.33 -8.93
CA ALA A 331 -9.10 -1.27 -8.86
C ALA A 331 -10.54 -1.81 -8.88
N ARG A 332 -11.44 -1.08 -8.22
CA ARG A 332 -12.88 -1.39 -8.16
C ARG A 332 -13.67 -0.15 -8.53
N VAL A 333 -14.67 -0.32 -9.38
CA VAL A 333 -15.63 0.73 -9.69
C VAL A 333 -16.91 0.46 -8.90
N LEU A 334 -17.32 1.44 -8.10
CA LEU A 334 -18.58 1.44 -7.37
C LEU A 334 -19.52 2.43 -8.04
N GLU A 335 -20.66 1.95 -8.52
CA GLU A 335 -21.66 2.76 -9.21
C GLU A 335 -22.95 2.76 -8.40
N ARG A 336 -23.53 3.95 -8.19
CA ARG A 336 -24.82 4.09 -7.52
C ARG A 336 -25.94 4.07 -8.55
N ALA A 337 -27.08 3.44 -8.21
CA ALA A 337 -28.27 3.49 -9.06
C ALA A 337 -28.65 4.94 -9.44
N ALA A 338 -28.90 5.18 -10.73
CA ALA A 338 -29.00 6.50 -11.36
C ALA A 338 -30.01 7.46 -10.70
N GLY A 339 -29.76 8.78 -10.81
CA GLY A 339 -30.75 9.83 -10.51
C GLY A 339 -30.34 10.92 -9.51
N LEU A 340 -29.06 11.03 -9.13
CA LEU A 340 -28.56 12.07 -8.22
C LEU A 340 -27.42 12.87 -8.86
N ASP A 341 -27.50 14.20 -8.83
CA ASP A 341 -26.44 15.14 -9.20
C ASP A 341 -25.35 15.12 -8.12
N THR A 342 -24.51 14.10 -8.15
CA THR A 342 -23.48 13.80 -7.13
C THR A 342 -22.13 13.57 -7.79
N PRO A 343 -21.02 13.96 -7.15
CA PRO A 343 -19.71 13.96 -7.76
C PRO A 343 -19.21 12.55 -8.09
N ARG A 344 -18.33 12.46 -9.09
CA ARG A 344 -17.50 11.29 -9.39
C ARG A 344 -16.24 11.35 -8.56
N LEU A 345 -15.95 10.28 -7.82
CA LEU A 345 -14.79 10.19 -6.94
C LEU A 345 -13.73 9.28 -7.55
N LEU A 346 -12.47 9.64 -7.32
CA LEU A 346 -11.34 8.72 -7.34
C LEU A 346 -10.77 8.69 -5.93
N VAL A 347 -10.75 7.51 -5.30
CA VAL A 347 -10.21 7.32 -3.95
C VAL A 347 -9.02 6.38 -4.04
N ALA A 348 -7.84 6.88 -3.64
CA ALA A 348 -6.60 6.14 -3.60
C ALA A 348 -6.16 5.92 -2.15
N GLY A 349 -5.92 4.68 -1.76
CA GLY A 349 -5.45 4.34 -0.42
C GLY A 349 -4.94 2.90 -0.35
N GLU A 350 -4.11 2.58 0.64
CA GLU A 350 -3.73 1.19 0.90
C GLU A 350 -4.98 0.31 1.13
N PRO A 351 -4.94 -1.01 0.88
CA PRO A 351 -6.10 -1.89 1.07
C PRO A 351 -6.79 -1.75 2.44
N LEU A 352 -6.00 -1.38 3.47
CA LEU A 352 -6.49 -1.18 4.82
C LEU A 352 -7.45 0.01 5.00
N THR A 353 -7.45 0.96 4.06
CA THR A 353 -8.33 2.13 4.08
C THR A 353 -9.62 1.91 3.29
N GLY A 354 -9.80 0.74 2.67
CA GLY A 354 -10.90 0.47 1.72
C GLY A 354 -12.31 0.69 2.29
N ARG A 355 -12.51 0.51 3.60
CA ARG A 355 -13.80 0.78 4.26
C ARG A 355 -14.19 2.26 4.23
N ILE A 356 -13.21 3.16 4.33
CA ILE A 356 -13.43 4.61 4.24
C ILE A 356 -13.88 4.96 2.82
N GLY A 357 -13.15 4.46 1.80
CA GLY A 357 -13.52 4.64 0.40
C GLY A 357 -14.91 4.11 0.07
N ARG A 358 -15.27 2.93 0.59
CA ARG A 358 -16.62 2.38 0.43
C ARG A 358 -17.70 3.29 1.01
N LEU A 359 -17.51 3.85 2.21
CA LEU A 359 -18.49 4.77 2.81
C LEU A 359 -18.57 6.12 2.09
N LEU A 360 -17.49 6.60 1.49
CA LEU A 360 -17.52 7.79 0.63
C LEU A 360 -18.31 7.53 -0.67
N ALA A 361 -18.18 6.33 -1.24
CA ALA A 361 -18.84 5.96 -2.48
C ALA A 361 -20.37 6.00 -2.40
N GLU A 362 -20.93 5.84 -1.20
CA GLU A 362 -22.37 5.91 -0.93
C GLU A 362 -22.98 7.28 -1.25
N HIS A 363 -22.14 8.30 -1.35
CA HIS A 363 -22.53 9.68 -1.58
C HIS A 363 -22.07 10.22 -2.94
N ALA A 364 -21.60 9.33 -3.80
CA ALA A 364 -21.10 9.62 -5.13
C ALA A 364 -21.94 8.93 -6.20
N SER A 365 -21.89 9.45 -7.43
CA SER A 365 -22.50 8.81 -8.60
C SER A 365 -21.67 7.60 -9.06
N THR A 366 -20.36 7.79 -9.10
CA THR A 366 -19.38 6.74 -9.39
C THR A 366 -18.15 6.97 -8.52
N THR A 367 -17.57 5.89 -8.02
CA THR A 367 -16.30 5.93 -7.30
C THR A 367 -15.34 4.90 -7.87
N LEU A 368 -14.18 5.36 -8.34
CA LEU A 368 -13.03 4.50 -8.62
C LEU A 368 -12.22 4.35 -7.34
N LEU A 369 -12.21 3.14 -6.76
CA LEU A 369 -11.38 2.78 -5.62
C LEU A 369 -10.09 2.12 -6.12
N LEU A 370 -8.96 2.69 -5.74
CA LEU A 370 -7.63 2.14 -5.97
C LEU A 370 -7.11 1.54 -4.67
N ASP A 371 -6.62 0.30 -4.73
CA ASP A 371 -5.97 -0.39 -3.61
C ASP A 371 -4.47 -0.01 -3.53
N THR A 372 -4.19 1.26 -3.80
CA THR A 372 -2.88 1.91 -3.68
C THR A 372 -3.09 3.37 -3.33
N ASP A 373 -2.24 3.91 -2.47
CA ASP A 373 -2.14 5.33 -2.15
C ASP A 373 -1.18 6.07 -3.12
N ARG A 374 -0.66 5.43 -4.18
CA ARG A 374 -0.04 6.14 -5.31
C ARG A 374 -1.13 6.59 -6.28
N LEU A 375 -1.04 7.85 -6.70
CA LEU A 375 -1.89 8.42 -7.74
C LEU A 375 -1.09 8.54 -9.03
N ASP A 376 -1.66 8.00 -10.11
CA ASP A 376 -1.15 8.16 -11.47
C ASP A 376 -1.86 9.35 -12.13
N GLU A 377 -1.11 10.33 -12.61
CA GLU A 377 -1.66 11.51 -13.26
C GLU A 377 -2.41 11.18 -14.56
N ASP A 378 -1.92 10.21 -15.33
CA ASP A 378 -2.55 9.81 -16.59
C ASP A 378 -3.91 9.17 -16.33
N LEU A 379 -4.01 8.41 -15.24
CA LEU A 379 -5.27 7.85 -14.77
C LEU A 379 -6.25 8.95 -14.35
N VAL A 380 -5.80 9.95 -13.59
CA VAL A 380 -6.65 11.09 -13.19
C VAL A 380 -7.16 11.84 -14.43
N ARG A 381 -6.31 12.05 -15.44
CA ARG A 381 -6.70 12.69 -16.71
C ARG A 381 -7.71 11.86 -17.50
N ALA A 382 -7.55 10.53 -17.51
CA ALA A 382 -8.43 9.62 -18.22
C ALA A 382 -9.82 9.56 -17.57
N GLU A 383 -9.87 9.41 -16.25
CA GLU A 383 -11.12 9.21 -15.51
C GLU A 383 -11.93 10.49 -15.32
N ARG A 384 -11.25 11.65 -15.26
CA ARG A 384 -11.84 12.97 -15.02
C ARG A 384 -12.78 12.98 -13.80
N PRO A 385 -12.26 12.67 -12.60
CA PRO A 385 -13.06 12.73 -11.39
C PRO A 385 -13.39 14.19 -11.03
N ASP A 386 -14.49 14.41 -10.32
CA ASP A 386 -14.80 15.71 -9.71
C ASP A 386 -13.99 15.91 -8.42
N VAL A 387 -13.60 14.81 -7.78
CA VAL A 387 -12.88 14.79 -6.50
C VAL A 387 -11.85 13.67 -6.49
N VAL A 388 -10.65 13.99 -6.00
CA VAL A 388 -9.61 12.99 -5.72
C VAL A 388 -9.37 12.95 -4.22
N VAL A 389 -9.56 11.77 -3.62
CA VAL A 389 -9.33 11.52 -2.19
C VAL A 389 -8.12 10.60 -2.06
N GLN A 390 -7.03 11.10 -1.48
CA GLN A 390 -5.86 10.29 -1.16
C GLN A 390 -5.85 9.99 0.35
N ILE A 391 -5.95 8.71 0.72
CA ILE A 391 -5.95 8.25 2.11
C ILE A 391 -4.62 7.56 2.38
N LEU A 392 -3.72 8.28 3.06
CA LEU A 392 -2.40 7.82 3.46
C LEU A 392 -2.46 7.23 4.87
N THR A 393 -1.42 6.51 5.27
CA THR A 393 -1.24 6.02 6.64
C THR A 393 0.12 6.44 7.17
N ASP A 394 0.25 6.64 8.48
CA ASP A 394 1.54 6.97 9.11
C ASP A 394 2.61 5.92 8.72
N GLY A 395 2.30 4.63 8.84
CA GLY A 395 3.20 3.54 8.48
C GLY A 395 3.46 3.40 6.98
N GLY A 396 2.48 3.67 6.12
CA GLY A 396 2.65 3.67 4.67
C GLY A 396 3.62 4.77 4.23
N LEU A 397 3.47 5.97 4.78
CA LEU A 397 4.37 7.11 4.56
C LEU A 397 5.81 6.82 5.01
N LEU A 398 5.99 6.18 6.16
CA LEU A 398 7.31 5.80 6.68
C LEU A 398 7.96 4.72 5.81
N ARG A 399 7.27 3.62 5.51
CA ARG A 399 7.80 2.53 4.67
C ARG A 399 8.28 3.00 3.30
N ARG A 400 7.57 3.96 2.70
CA ARG A 400 7.92 4.56 1.41
C ARG A 400 9.15 5.45 1.45
N SER A 401 9.38 6.11 2.58
CA SER A 401 10.52 7.01 2.74
C SER A 401 11.86 6.26 2.88
N GLY A 402 11.81 4.95 3.14
CA GLY A 402 13.01 4.14 3.38
C GLY A 402 13.67 4.38 4.74
N VAL A 403 13.03 5.18 5.60
CA VAL A 403 13.38 5.32 7.02
C VAL A 403 13.12 3.96 7.69
N ARG A 404 14.13 3.41 8.37
CA ARG A 404 14.13 2.11 9.05
C ARG A 404 14.86 2.17 10.38
#